data_AF-A0A7Y5C8I5-F1
#
_entry.id   AF-A0A7Y5C8I5-F1
#
_cell.length_a   1.000
_cell.length_b   1.000
_cell.length_c   1.000
_cell.angle_alpha   90.00
_cell.angle_beta   90.00
_cell.angle_gamma   90.00
#
_symmetry.space_group_name_H-M   'P 1'
#
loop_
_entity.id
_entity.type
_entity.pdbx_description
1 polymer ?
#
loop_
_entity_poly.entity_id
_entity_poly.type
_entity_poly.pdbx_seq_one_letter_code
_entity_poly.pdbx_strand_id
1 'polypeptide(L)'
;MSSVPSRKWSWHNQLLVVLCGTNDARGIKQWNAVGRKIRTGSKALWILAPCLKAVVEKNDAGEESKRQILYGFRSVPVFAVEDTEGDPLPQGDDHYDTWIKELPLVEVAESWGMNLGSYSNGGHAPLGYYRFGQTGEAIMLGVENLSTWSHELIHAADHKLGALKEAKWHREIVAELGGAVLLECLGMKHDSDLGGAYQYIESYAKDANKDTVKACIEVLDRVCKCVTLILDTAESLQPATLAASA
;
A
#
# COMPACT_ATOMS: atom_id res chain seq x y z
N MET A 1 14.95 -0.38 -13.90
CA MET A 1 13.92 0.15 -12.98
C MET A 1 14.44 1.43 -12.34
N SER A 2 14.08 2.60 -12.86
CA SER A 2 14.50 3.89 -12.29
C SER A 2 13.46 4.32 -11.25
N SER A 3 13.62 3.88 -10.01
CA SER A 3 12.73 4.31 -8.91
C SER A 3 12.76 5.84 -8.75
N VAL A 4 11.61 6.48 -8.54
CA VAL A 4 11.47 7.91 -8.25
C VAL A 4 11.76 8.16 -6.76
N PRO A 5 12.91 8.75 -6.36
CA PRO A 5 13.32 8.84 -4.96
C PRO A 5 12.40 9.74 -4.11
N SER A 6 11.82 10.78 -4.71
CA SER A 6 10.94 11.72 -4.01
C SER A 6 9.69 11.06 -3.42
N ARG A 7 9.20 9.97 -4.01
CA ARG A 7 8.08 9.15 -3.48
C ARG A 7 8.36 8.51 -2.12
N LYS A 8 9.63 8.44 -1.70
CA LYS A 8 10.06 7.89 -0.40
C LYS A 8 10.30 8.96 0.67
N TRP A 9 10.17 10.24 0.34
CA TRP A 9 10.38 11.33 1.30
C TRP A 9 9.19 11.51 2.24
N SER A 10 9.33 12.35 3.27
CA SER A 10 8.21 12.70 4.14
C SER A 10 7.09 13.40 3.36
N TRP A 11 5.84 13.28 3.82
CA TRP A 11 4.67 13.93 3.23
C TRP A 11 4.86 15.43 2.97
N HIS A 12 5.51 16.15 3.90
CA HIS A 12 5.82 17.56 3.72
C HIS A 12 6.73 17.82 2.51
N ASN A 13 7.79 17.01 2.34
CA ASN A 13 8.68 17.14 1.19
C ASN A 13 7.99 16.69 -0.11
N GLN A 14 7.12 15.68 -0.06
CA GLN A 14 6.32 15.27 -1.23
C GLN A 14 5.34 16.37 -1.67
N LEU A 15 4.64 17.00 -0.71
CA LEU A 15 3.76 18.14 -0.99
C LEU A 15 4.53 19.31 -1.62
N LEU A 16 5.73 19.64 -1.13
CA LEU A 16 6.57 20.68 -1.73
C LEU A 16 6.92 20.38 -3.20
N VAL A 17 7.22 19.12 -3.51
CA VAL A 17 7.50 18.66 -4.88
C VAL A 17 6.28 18.86 -5.78
N VAL A 18 5.10 18.41 -5.33
CA VAL A 18 3.83 18.58 -6.06
C VAL A 18 3.45 20.04 -6.26
N LEU A 19 3.59 20.89 -5.24
CA LEU A 19 3.30 22.33 -5.32
C LEU A 19 4.21 23.07 -6.31
N CYS A 20 5.38 22.51 -6.61
CA CYS A 20 6.27 23.04 -7.64
C CYS A 20 6.04 22.42 -9.02
N GLY A 21 4.97 21.64 -9.20
CA GLY A 21 4.51 21.16 -10.49
C GLY A 21 5.36 20.05 -11.10
N THR A 22 6.08 19.28 -10.28
CA THR A 22 6.90 18.15 -10.73
C THR A 22 6.59 16.89 -9.94
N ASN A 23 6.70 15.73 -10.59
CA ASN A 23 6.45 14.41 -9.97
C ASN A 23 7.74 13.66 -9.62
N ASP A 24 8.91 14.14 -10.08
CA ASP A 24 10.22 13.57 -9.76
C ASP A 24 11.23 14.69 -9.48
N ALA A 25 11.75 14.69 -8.25
CA ALA A 25 12.80 15.60 -7.84
C ALA A 25 13.95 14.80 -7.23
N ARG A 26 15.18 15.13 -7.62
CA ARG A 26 16.38 14.43 -7.16
C ARG A 26 17.52 15.41 -6.85
N GLY A 27 18.43 14.99 -5.97
CA GLY A 27 19.70 15.68 -5.77
C GLY A 27 20.62 15.49 -6.98
N ILE A 28 21.61 16.38 -7.14
CA ILE A 28 22.55 16.38 -8.28
C ILE A 28 23.19 15.00 -8.53
N LYS A 29 23.66 14.34 -7.46
CA LYS A 29 24.29 13.02 -7.56
C LYS A 29 23.33 11.95 -8.06
N GLN A 30 22.06 12.03 -7.68
CA GLN A 30 21.03 11.09 -8.09
C GLN A 30 20.66 11.29 -9.57
N TRP A 31 20.64 12.55 -10.05
CA TRP A 31 20.46 12.83 -11.47
C TRP A 31 21.61 12.27 -12.31
N ASN A 32 22.86 12.54 -11.90
CA ASN A 32 24.04 12.02 -12.59
C ASN A 32 24.05 10.48 -12.64
N ALA A 33 23.59 9.81 -11.58
CA ALA A 33 23.52 8.35 -11.51
C ALA A 33 22.51 7.74 -12.51
N VAL A 34 21.50 8.50 -12.95
CA VAL A 34 20.55 8.09 -13.99
C VAL A 34 20.83 8.73 -15.34
N GLY A 35 22.06 9.21 -15.56
CA GLY A 35 22.50 9.72 -16.86
C GLY A 35 21.95 11.10 -17.23
N ARG A 36 21.34 11.83 -16.29
CA ARG A 36 20.81 13.18 -16.53
C ARG A 36 21.64 14.23 -15.80
N LYS A 37 21.78 15.40 -16.40
CA LYS A 37 22.47 16.57 -15.84
C LYS A 37 21.49 17.71 -15.66
N ILE A 38 21.71 18.54 -14.66
CA ILE A 38 20.88 19.73 -14.44
C ILE A 38 21.27 20.81 -15.45
N ARG A 39 20.27 21.47 -16.03
CA ARG A 39 20.50 22.57 -16.98
C ARG A 39 21.17 23.74 -16.28
N THR A 40 22.04 24.43 -17.01
CA THR A 40 22.72 25.61 -16.48
C THR A 40 21.69 26.71 -16.17
N GLY A 41 21.70 27.21 -14.94
CA GLY A 41 20.78 28.26 -14.48
C GLY A 41 19.48 27.77 -13.82
N SER A 42 19.24 26.46 -13.74
CA SER A 42 18.07 25.90 -13.06
C SER A 42 18.07 26.22 -11.55
N LYS A 43 16.87 26.46 -11.00
CA LYS A 43 16.68 26.80 -9.59
C LYS A 43 16.39 25.53 -8.78
N ALA A 44 16.99 25.43 -7.61
CA ALA A 44 16.74 24.32 -6.70
C ALA A 44 15.41 24.46 -5.97
N LEU A 45 14.72 23.33 -5.80
CA LEU A 45 13.69 23.14 -4.78
C LEU A 45 14.38 22.76 -3.46
N TRP A 46 13.93 23.32 -2.35
CA TRP A 46 14.56 23.10 -1.06
C TRP A 46 13.69 22.21 -0.18
N ILE A 47 14.16 21.00 0.09
CA ILE A 47 13.51 20.06 1.02
C ILE A 47 14.22 20.06 2.37
N LEU A 48 13.56 19.55 3.41
CA LEU A 48 14.19 19.37 4.73
C LEU A 48 14.67 17.93 4.90
N ALA A 49 15.93 17.77 5.32
CA ALA A 49 16.51 16.47 5.66
C ALA A 49 16.96 16.45 7.14
N PRO A 50 16.71 15.35 7.87
CA PRO A 50 17.15 15.22 9.25
C PRO A 50 18.68 15.14 9.36
N CYS A 51 19.22 15.78 10.38
CA CYS A 51 20.62 15.67 10.78
C CYS A 51 20.73 14.66 11.92
N LEU A 52 21.28 13.48 11.62
CA LEU A 52 21.41 12.37 12.57
C LEU A 52 22.86 12.25 13.05
N LYS A 53 23.07 12.10 14.36
CA LYS A 53 24.38 11.84 14.97
C LYS A 53 24.34 10.52 15.73
N ALA A 54 25.34 9.67 15.52
CA ALA A 54 25.51 8.47 16.34
C ALA A 54 26.15 8.86 17.69
N VAL A 55 25.53 8.40 18.77
CA VAL A 55 26.05 8.54 20.15
C VAL A 55 26.27 7.14 20.70
N VAL A 56 27.43 6.93 21.31
CA VAL A 56 27.76 5.71 22.03
C VAL A 56 27.53 5.98 23.51
N GLU A 57 26.66 5.19 24.13
CA GLU A 57 26.40 5.23 25.57
C GLU A 57 26.90 3.93 26.19
N LYS A 58 27.69 4.03 27.26
CA LYS A 58 28.06 2.89 28.09
C LYS A 58 27.06 2.75 29.23
N ASN A 59 26.49 1.56 29.39
CA ASN A 59 25.73 1.25 30.60
C ASN A 59 26.69 1.00 31.78
N ASP A 60 26.13 0.92 33.00
CA ASP A 60 26.90 0.68 34.24
C ASP A 60 27.64 -0.68 34.24
N ALA A 61 27.26 -1.60 33.33
CA ALA A 61 27.91 -2.88 33.10
C ALA A 61 29.05 -2.83 32.05
N GLY A 62 29.32 -1.66 31.46
CA GLY A 62 30.38 -1.45 30.47
C GLY A 62 30.02 -1.79 29.03
N GLU A 63 28.77 -2.18 28.73
CA GLU A 63 28.30 -2.44 27.37
C GLU A 63 28.03 -1.14 26.62
N GLU A 64 28.56 -1.05 25.41
CA GLU A 64 28.37 0.09 24.51
C GLU A 64 27.10 -0.09 23.68
N SER A 65 26.12 0.80 23.87
CA SER A 65 24.95 0.92 23.02
C SER A 65 25.11 2.10 22.06
N LYS A 66 24.82 1.87 20.77
CA LYS A 66 24.83 2.93 19.74
C LYS A 66 23.40 3.37 19.47
N ARG A 67 23.10 4.64 19.73
CA ARG A 67 21.82 5.25 19.34
C ARG A 67 22.04 6.39 18.37
N GLN A 68 21.11 6.57 17.44
CA GLN A 68 21.07 7.76 16.60
C GLN A 68 20.20 8.83 17.25
N ILE A 69 20.74 10.04 17.38
CA ILE A 69 20.00 11.21 17.83
C ILE A 69 19.74 12.15 16.65
N LEU A 70 18.50 12.60 16.53
CA LEU A 70 18.15 13.72 15.67
C LEU A 70 18.51 15.02 16.40
N TYR A 71 19.39 15.82 15.83
CA TYR A 71 19.84 17.07 16.45
C TYR A 71 19.48 18.33 15.65
N GLY A 72 18.77 18.17 14.53
CA GLY A 72 18.28 19.29 13.72
C GLY A 72 17.86 18.85 12.32
N PHE A 73 17.51 19.82 11.50
CA PHE A 73 17.22 19.65 10.09
C PHE A 73 18.07 20.60 9.27
N ARG A 74 18.42 20.19 8.05
CA ARG A 74 19.09 21.04 7.07
C ARG A 74 18.26 21.12 5.80
N SER A 75 18.33 22.25 5.12
CA SER A 75 17.79 22.37 3.76
C SER A 75 18.70 21.63 2.78
N VAL A 76 18.10 20.87 1.87
CA VAL A 76 18.80 20.13 0.83
C VAL A 76 18.24 20.56 -0.53
N PRO A 77 19.10 20.99 -1.46
CA PRO A 77 18.66 21.35 -2.79
C PRO A 77 18.39 20.09 -3.63
N VAL A 78 17.22 20.04 -4.24
CA VAL A 78 16.82 19.04 -5.22
C VAL A 78 16.32 19.74 -6.49
N PHE A 79 16.31 19.05 -7.61
CA PHE A 79 15.98 19.63 -8.91
C PHE A 79 14.92 18.77 -9.57
N ALA A 80 13.95 19.44 -10.19
CA ALA A 80 12.85 18.83 -10.93
C ALA A 80 13.39 18.10 -12.18
N VAL A 81 12.68 17.08 -12.65
CA VAL A 81 13.05 16.38 -13.90
C VAL A 81 13.03 17.32 -15.10
N GLU A 82 12.12 18.29 -15.12
CA GLU A 82 11.95 19.31 -16.15
C GLU A 82 13.18 20.24 -16.29
N ASP A 83 13.95 20.37 -15.21
CA ASP A 83 15.18 21.16 -15.11
C ASP A 83 16.45 20.39 -15.52
N THR A 84 16.30 19.21 -16.10
CA THR A 84 17.43 18.36 -16.49
C THR A 84 17.48 18.11 -18.00
N GLU A 85 18.67 17.73 -18.46
CA GLU A 85 19.00 17.29 -19.82
C GLU A 85 19.61 15.88 -19.76
N GLY A 86 19.45 15.13 -20.85
CA GLY A 86 19.86 13.73 -20.95
C GLY A 86 18.74 12.86 -21.50
N ASP A 87 19.00 11.56 -21.60
CA ASP A 87 18.03 10.60 -22.11
C ASP A 87 16.74 10.65 -21.30
N PRO A 88 15.57 10.59 -21.95
CA PRO A 88 14.29 10.47 -21.24
C PRO A 88 14.44 9.41 -20.16
N LEU A 89 14.04 9.77 -18.93
CA LEU A 89 13.86 8.72 -17.94
C LEU A 89 12.86 7.72 -18.53
N PRO A 90 13.01 6.41 -18.22
CA PRO A 90 11.87 5.51 -18.38
C PRO A 90 10.66 6.23 -17.78
N GLN A 91 9.52 6.24 -18.47
CA GLN A 91 8.28 6.73 -17.87
C GLN A 91 8.25 6.19 -16.44
N GLY A 92 8.06 7.09 -15.46
CA GLY A 92 7.92 6.65 -14.07
C GLY A 92 6.91 5.51 -14.06
N ASP A 93 7.08 4.52 -13.19
CA ASP A 93 6.14 3.41 -13.06
C ASP A 93 4.75 3.98 -12.67
N ASP A 94 4.03 4.43 -13.69
CA ASP A 94 2.58 4.49 -13.79
C ASP A 94 2.06 3.06 -13.89
N HIS A 95 2.95 2.06 -14.03
CA HIS A 95 2.63 0.64 -13.96
C HIS A 95 1.79 0.32 -12.71
N TYR A 96 2.16 0.84 -11.54
CA TYR A 96 1.35 0.67 -10.33
C TYR A 96 0.03 1.44 -10.36
N ASP A 97 0.01 2.68 -10.88
CA ASP A 97 -1.22 3.47 -10.99
C ASP A 97 -2.17 2.92 -12.06
N THR A 98 -1.63 2.23 -13.06
CA THR A 98 -2.36 1.53 -14.13
C THR A 98 -2.88 0.21 -13.59
N TRP A 99 -2.03 -0.57 -12.93
CA TRP A 99 -2.41 -1.84 -12.29
C TRP A 99 -3.51 -1.63 -11.25
N ILE A 100 -3.43 -0.59 -10.42
CA ILE A 100 -4.49 -0.28 -9.44
C ILE A 100 -5.83 -0.02 -10.13
N LYS A 101 -5.84 0.66 -11.28
CA LYS A 101 -7.06 0.91 -12.07
C LYS A 101 -7.61 -0.35 -12.74
N GLU A 102 -6.78 -1.37 -12.91
CA GLU A 102 -7.14 -2.66 -13.50
C GLU A 102 -7.48 -3.72 -12.44
N LEU A 103 -7.42 -3.38 -11.16
CA LEU A 103 -7.77 -4.30 -10.08
C LEU A 103 -9.25 -4.74 -10.22
N PRO A 104 -9.55 -6.02 -10.02
CA PRO A 104 -10.92 -6.49 -10.00
C PRO A 104 -11.68 -5.81 -8.86
N LEU A 105 -12.89 -5.32 -9.15
CA LEU A 105 -13.77 -4.67 -8.16
C LEU A 105 -13.18 -3.36 -7.59
N VAL A 106 -12.26 -2.71 -8.30
CA VAL A 106 -11.71 -1.41 -7.92
C VAL A 106 -12.82 -0.36 -7.73
N GLU A 107 -13.85 -0.43 -8.56
CA GLU A 107 -15.03 0.43 -8.54
C GLU A 107 -15.81 0.33 -7.22
N VAL A 108 -15.81 -0.85 -6.58
CA VAL A 108 -16.41 -1.04 -5.25
C VAL A 108 -15.67 -0.19 -4.23
N ALA A 109 -14.33 -0.28 -4.24
CA ALA A 109 -13.51 0.48 -3.32
C ALA A 109 -13.61 2.00 -3.53
N GLU A 110 -13.67 2.43 -4.79
CA GLU A 110 -13.90 3.83 -5.17
C GLU A 110 -15.29 4.32 -4.74
N SER A 111 -16.34 3.52 -4.93
CA SER A 111 -17.71 3.86 -4.51
C SER A 111 -17.84 4.02 -3.00
N TRP A 112 -17.00 3.32 -2.24
CA TRP A 112 -16.89 3.43 -0.80
C TRP A 112 -16.06 4.64 -0.33
N GLY A 113 -15.57 5.46 -1.28
CA GLY A 113 -14.81 6.67 -1.01
C GLY A 113 -13.39 6.41 -0.52
N MET A 114 -12.82 5.24 -0.83
CA MET A 114 -11.48 4.87 -0.37
C MET A 114 -10.40 5.41 -1.29
N ASN A 115 -9.29 5.85 -0.68
CA ASN A 115 -8.09 6.20 -1.45
C ASN A 115 -7.30 4.94 -1.78
N LEU A 116 -6.98 4.74 -3.06
CA LEU A 116 -6.17 3.62 -3.52
C LEU A 116 -4.78 4.10 -3.90
N GLY A 117 -3.75 3.32 -3.60
CA GLY A 117 -2.39 3.71 -3.92
C GLY A 117 -1.39 2.58 -3.78
N SER A 118 -0.22 2.80 -4.37
CA SER A 118 0.92 1.91 -4.24
C SER A 118 2.00 2.55 -3.37
N TYR A 119 2.88 1.72 -2.80
CA TYR A 119 4.07 2.21 -2.13
C TYR A 119 5.26 1.29 -2.37
N SER A 120 6.44 1.89 -2.54
CA SER A 120 7.68 1.13 -2.65
C SER A 120 8.27 0.88 -1.26
N ASN A 121 8.41 -0.40 -0.88
CA ASN A 121 8.98 -0.80 0.40
C ASN A 121 10.52 -0.97 0.32
N GLY A 122 11.21 -0.70 1.43
CA GLY A 122 12.62 -1.03 1.64
C GLY A 122 12.85 -2.45 2.22
N GLY A 123 11.84 -3.32 2.16
CA GLY A 123 11.91 -4.73 2.57
C GLY A 123 11.31 -5.08 3.95
N HIS A 124 10.71 -4.14 4.69
CA HIS A 124 10.19 -4.39 6.07
C HIS A 124 8.73 -3.99 6.31
N ALA A 125 8.09 -3.25 5.40
CA ALA A 125 6.66 -2.99 5.42
C ALA A 125 5.84 -4.21 4.96
N PRO A 126 4.53 -4.30 5.29
CA PRO A 126 3.66 -5.37 4.81
C PRO A 126 3.51 -5.38 3.27
N LEU A 127 2.83 -6.39 2.73
CA LEU A 127 2.57 -6.49 1.29
C LEU A 127 1.40 -5.60 0.86
N GLY A 128 0.43 -5.41 1.74
CA GLY A 128 -0.71 -4.50 1.60
C GLY A 128 -1.12 -3.99 2.98
N TYR A 129 -2.00 -2.98 3.02
CA TYR A 129 -2.77 -2.68 4.22
C TYR A 129 -4.03 -1.87 3.89
N TYR A 130 -5.12 -2.20 4.57
CA TYR A 130 -6.29 -1.37 4.76
C TYR A 130 -6.10 -0.47 5.99
N ARG A 131 -6.46 0.80 5.86
CA ARG A 131 -6.50 1.76 6.98
C ARG A 131 -7.80 2.56 6.97
N PHE A 132 -8.25 2.92 8.16
CA PHE A 132 -9.39 3.80 8.40
C PHE A 132 -9.07 4.77 9.55
N GLY A 133 -9.61 5.98 9.50
CA GLY A 133 -9.41 6.99 10.54
C GLY A 133 -10.08 8.33 10.22
N GLN A 134 -9.74 9.38 10.98
CA GLN A 134 -10.32 10.72 10.80
C GLN A 134 -10.06 11.33 9.41
N THR A 135 -9.00 10.88 8.74
CA THR A 135 -8.59 11.35 7.41
C THR A 135 -9.19 10.52 6.27
N GLY A 136 -10.14 9.63 6.56
CA GLY A 136 -10.77 8.73 5.60
C GLY A 136 -10.19 7.32 5.59
N GLU A 137 -10.60 6.55 4.59
CA GLU A 137 -10.25 5.15 4.38
C GLU A 137 -9.27 5.02 3.20
N ALA A 138 -8.39 4.02 3.25
CA ALA A 138 -7.47 3.76 2.15
C ALA A 138 -6.99 2.31 2.10
N ILE A 139 -6.72 1.80 0.90
CA ILE A 139 -6.01 0.55 0.65
C ILE A 139 -4.70 0.87 -0.07
N MET A 140 -3.59 0.40 0.51
CA MET A 140 -2.25 0.66 0.00
C MET A 140 -1.55 -0.66 -0.31
N LEU A 141 -1.00 -0.80 -1.52
CA LEU A 141 -0.38 -2.04 -1.99
C LEU A 141 1.13 -1.85 -2.24
N GLY A 142 1.93 -2.75 -1.68
CA GLY A 142 3.38 -2.81 -1.86
C GLY A 142 3.82 -3.85 -2.89
N VAL A 143 2.90 -4.69 -3.37
CA VAL A 143 3.11 -5.74 -4.36
C VAL A 143 1.94 -5.86 -5.33
N GLU A 144 2.22 -6.37 -6.53
CA GLU A 144 1.20 -6.67 -7.54
C GLU A 144 0.66 -8.07 -7.34
N ASN A 145 -0.28 -8.21 -6.40
CA ASN A 145 -0.84 -9.51 -6.04
C ASN A 145 -2.33 -9.37 -5.71
N LEU A 146 -3.16 -10.12 -6.43
CA LEU A 146 -4.61 -10.05 -6.29
C LEU A 146 -5.13 -10.68 -4.98
N SER A 147 -4.44 -11.68 -4.43
CA SER A 147 -4.75 -12.19 -3.08
C SER A 147 -4.55 -11.11 -2.03
N THR A 148 -3.44 -10.37 -2.09
CA THR A 148 -3.18 -9.22 -1.21
C THR A 148 -4.25 -8.13 -1.39
N TRP A 149 -4.59 -7.77 -2.63
CA TRP A 149 -5.68 -6.82 -2.89
C TRP A 149 -7.02 -7.27 -2.26
N SER A 150 -7.41 -8.52 -2.51
CA SER A 150 -8.69 -9.07 -2.07
C SER A 150 -8.74 -9.19 -0.55
N HIS A 151 -7.61 -9.54 0.09
CA HIS A 151 -7.44 -9.53 1.54
C HIS A 151 -7.75 -8.15 2.12
N GLU A 152 -7.13 -7.10 1.59
CA GLU A 152 -7.37 -5.73 2.09
C GLU A 152 -8.79 -5.23 1.79
N LEU A 153 -9.38 -5.62 0.66
CA LEU A 153 -10.76 -5.28 0.33
C LEU A 153 -11.75 -5.95 1.30
N ILE A 154 -11.49 -7.19 1.71
CA ILE A 154 -12.30 -7.87 2.73
C ILE A 154 -12.14 -7.19 4.08
N HIS A 155 -10.93 -6.75 4.46
CA HIS A 155 -10.77 -5.91 5.66
C HIS A 155 -11.64 -4.65 5.62
N ALA A 156 -11.75 -3.99 4.46
CA ALA A 156 -12.62 -2.85 4.28
C ALA A 156 -14.11 -3.20 4.43
N ALA A 157 -14.56 -4.28 3.78
CA ALA A 157 -15.95 -4.77 3.89
C ALA A 157 -16.31 -5.12 5.34
N ASP A 158 -15.39 -5.81 6.01
CA ASP A 158 -15.52 -6.26 7.39
C ASP A 158 -15.60 -5.09 8.39
N HIS A 159 -14.82 -4.02 8.15
CA HIS A 159 -14.95 -2.77 8.89
C HIS A 159 -16.35 -2.15 8.70
N LYS A 160 -16.86 -2.08 7.48
CA LYS A 160 -18.19 -1.49 7.19
C LYS A 160 -19.34 -2.26 7.85
N LEU A 161 -19.17 -3.56 8.07
CA LEU A 161 -20.11 -4.40 8.83
C LEU A 161 -19.99 -4.24 10.36
N GLY A 162 -19.09 -3.38 10.85
CA GLY A 162 -18.98 -3.02 12.27
C GLY A 162 -18.19 -4.02 13.12
N ALA A 163 -17.45 -4.94 12.51
CA ALA A 163 -16.87 -6.10 13.20
C ALA A 163 -15.41 -5.88 13.69
N LEU A 164 -14.96 -4.62 13.80
CA LEU A 164 -13.58 -4.27 14.20
C LEU A 164 -13.18 -4.71 15.62
N LYS A 165 -14.15 -4.96 16.51
CA LYS A 165 -13.91 -5.25 17.94
C LYS A 165 -13.35 -6.65 18.22
N GLU A 166 -13.30 -7.51 17.21
CA GLU A 166 -12.85 -8.89 17.37
C GLU A 166 -11.34 -9.03 17.56
N ALA A 167 -10.90 -10.21 17.99
CA ALA A 167 -9.48 -10.50 18.14
C ALA A 167 -8.73 -10.45 16.78
N LYS A 168 -7.42 -10.19 16.81
CA LYS A 168 -6.61 -10.08 15.58
C LYS A 168 -6.73 -11.32 14.71
N TRP A 169 -6.51 -12.50 15.26
CA TRP A 169 -6.62 -13.78 14.53
C TRP A 169 -7.96 -13.91 13.79
N HIS A 170 -9.05 -13.45 14.40
CA HIS A 170 -10.39 -13.55 13.82
C HIS A 170 -10.56 -12.61 12.61
N ARG A 171 -10.00 -11.39 12.67
CA ARG A 171 -10.05 -10.44 11.54
C ARG A 171 -9.17 -10.91 10.37
N GLU A 172 -7.99 -11.43 10.67
CA GLU A 172 -7.01 -11.87 9.66
C GLU A 172 -7.49 -13.14 8.94
N ILE A 173 -8.10 -14.09 9.65
CA ILE A 173 -8.71 -15.28 9.00
C ILE A 173 -9.92 -14.87 8.16
N VAL A 174 -10.75 -13.90 8.61
CA VAL A 174 -11.85 -13.38 7.78
C VAL A 174 -11.32 -12.77 6.49
N ALA A 175 -10.27 -11.94 6.57
CA ALA A 175 -9.66 -11.30 5.41
C ALA A 175 -9.05 -12.29 4.43
N GLU A 176 -8.25 -13.23 4.92
CA GLU A 176 -7.58 -14.21 4.07
C GLU A 176 -8.57 -15.18 3.43
N LEU A 177 -9.47 -15.78 4.23
CA LEU A 177 -10.46 -16.72 3.71
C LEU A 177 -11.46 -16.02 2.79
N GLY A 178 -11.89 -14.81 3.14
CA GLY A 178 -12.78 -14.01 2.30
C GLY A 178 -12.12 -13.58 1.00
N GLY A 179 -10.83 -13.24 1.01
CA GLY A 179 -10.09 -12.86 -0.19
C GLY A 179 -9.99 -14.04 -1.17
N ALA A 180 -9.66 -15.22 -0.66
CA ALA A 180 -9.64 -16.45 -1.44
C ALA A 180 -11.02 -16.81 -2.02
N VAL A 181 -12.09 -16.75 -1.21
CA VAL A 181 -13.47 -17.01 -1.66
C VAL A 181 -13.90 -16.01 -2.72
N LEU A 182 -13.60 -14.72 -2.53
CA LEU A 182 -13.93 -13.67 -3.49
C LEU A 182 -13.27 -13.92 -4.84
N LEU A 183 -11.98 -14.24 -4.86
CA LEU A 183 -11.25 -14.55 -6.09
C LEU A 183 -11.76 -15.81 -6.78
N GLU A 184 -12.13 -16.85 -6.03
CA GLU A 184 -12.79 -18.04 -6.58
C GLU A 184 -14.14 -17.69 -7.22
N CYS A 185 -14.96 -16.83 -6.59
CA CYS A 185 -16.22 -16.35 -7.15
C CYS A 185 -16.02 -15.58 -8.47
N LEU A 186 -14.91 -14.85 -8.60
CA LEU A 186 -14.53 -14.13 -9.82
C LEU A 186 -13.89 -15.05 -10.89
N GLY A 187 -13.68 -16.33 -10.61
CA GLY A 187 -13.03 -17.28 -11.51
C GLY A 187 -11.50 -17.17 -11.54
N MET A 188 -10.90 -16.42 -10.63
CA MET A 188 -9.45 -16.14 -10.53
C MET A 188 -8.74 -17.20 -9.67
N LYS A 189 -8.83 -18.48 -10.07
CA LYS A 189 -8.41 -19.64 -9.27
C LYS A 189 -6.92 -19.74 -8.98
N HIS A 190 -6.08 -19.20 -9.86
CA HIS A 190 -4.65 -19.16 -9.62
C HIS A 190 -4.32 -18.10 -8.57
N ASP A 191 -4.99 -16.96 -8.67
CA ASP A 191 -4.76 -15.80 -7.81
C ASP A 191 -5.35 -15.95 -6.41
N SER A 192 -6.35 -16.83 -6.24
CA SER A 192 -6.89 -17.18 -4.92
C SER A 192 -5.86 -17.82 -3.98
N ASP A 193 -4.75 -18.33 -4.53
CA ASP A 193 -3.62 -18.91 -3.80
C ASP A 193 -4.05 -19.75 -2.59
N LEU A 194 -4.91 -20.75 -2.83
CA LEU A 194 -5.51 -21.55 -1.76
C LEU A 194 -4.46 -22.21 -0.84
N GLY A 195 -3.26 -22.48 -1.37
CA GLY A 195 -2.13 -23.01 -0.60
C GLY A 195 -1.55 -21.96 0.36
N GLY A 196 -1.27 -20.75 -0.15
CA GLY A 196 -0.81 -19.62 0.67
C GLY A 196 -1.86 -19.21 1.70
N ALA A 197 -3.13 -19.11 1.29
CA ALA A 197 -4.24 -18.78 2.17
C ALA A 197 -4.39 -19.79 3.31
N TYR A 198 -4.31 -21.09 3.03
CA TYR A 198 -4.35 -22.11 4.07
C TYR A 198 -3.19 -21.96 5.08
N GLN A 199 -1.96 -21.71 4.60
CA GLN A 199 -0.79 -21.54 5.47
C GLN A 199 -0.92 -20.29 6.35
N TYR A 200 -1.42 -19.19 5.79
CA TYR A 200 -1.67 -17.95 6.52
C TYR A 200 -2.73 -18.14 7.60
N ILE A 201 -3.87 -18.75 7.26
CA ILE A 201 -4.95 -19.08 8.20
C ILE A 201 -4.46 -20.02 9.30
N GLU A 202 -3.69 -21.06 8.94
CA GLU A 202 -3.13 -22.01 9.90
C GLU A 202 -2.23 -21.31 10.93
N SER A 203 -1.43 -20.33 10.52
CA SER A 203 -0.58 -19.57 11.43
C SER A 203 -1.40 -18.83 12.50
N TYR A 204 -2.45 -18.12 12.10
CA TYR A 204 -3.33 -17.40 13.04
C TYR A 204 -4.20 -18.33 13.88
N ALA A 205 -4.65 -19.46 13.33
CA ALA A 205 -5.37 -20.47 14.10
C ALA A 205 -4.49 -21.06 15.20
N LYS A 206 -3.22 -21.36 14.91
CA LYS A 206 -2.22 -21.83 15.89
C LYS A 206 -1.97 -20.79 16.98
N ASP A 207 -1.80 -19.52 16.63
CA ASP A 207 -1.65 -18.42 17.60
C ASP A 207 -2.86 -18.29 18.54
N ALA A 208 -4.05 -18.61 18.04
CA ALA A 208 -5.29 -18.66 18.81
C ALA A 208 -5.54 -20.01 19.52
N ASN A 209 -4.61 -20.97 19.44
CA ASN A 209 -4.74 -22.33 19.95
C ASN A 209 -6.02 -23.04 19.45
N LYS A 210 -6.33 -22.87 18.16
CA LYS A 210 -7.48 -23.46 17.46
C LYS A 210 -7.01 -24.40 16.36
N ASP A 211 -7.85 -25.39 16.06
CA ASP A 211 -7.74 -26.16 14.83
C ASP A 211 -8.09 -25.26 13.63
N THR A 212 -7.33 -25.38 12.55
CA THR A 212 -7.46 -24.54 11.34
C THR A 212 -8.87 -24.62 10.74
N VAL A 213 -9.41 -25.83 10.58
CA VAL A 213 -10.73 -26.02 9.98
C VAL A 213 -11.83 -25.45 10.88
N LYS A 214 -11.70 -25.66 12.20
CA LYS A 214 -12.63 -25.05 13.17
C LYS A 214 -12.59 -23.53 13.14
N ALA A 215 -11.41 -22.93 13.01
CA ALA A 215 -11.26 -21.48 12.89
C ALA A 215 -11.93 -20.95 11.61
N CYS A 216 -11.80 -21.65 10.48
CA CYS A 216 -12.52 -21.29 9.25
C CYS A 216 -14.04 -21.35 9.43
N ILE A 217 -14.56 -22.42 10.05
CA ILE A 217 -16.01 -22.59 10.29
C ILE A 217 -16.55 -21.47 11.19
N GLU A 218 -15.80 -21.09 12.21
CA GLU A 218 -16.19 -20.04 13.17
C GLU A 218 -16.35 -18.68 12.50
N VAL A 219 -15.55 -18.37 11.48
CA VAL A 219 -15.62 -17.09 10.76
C VAL A 219 -16.51 -17.11 9.51
N LEU A 220 -17.02 -18.28 9.10
CA LEU A 220 -17.58 -18.49 7.77
C LEU A 220 -18.76 -17.57 7.45
N ASP A 221 -19.70 -17.38 8.38
CA ASP A 221 -20.83 -16.47 8.20
C ASP A 221 -20.38 -15.02 7.95
N ARG A 222 -19.36 -14.58 8.68
CA ARG A 222 -18.79 -13.23 8.53
C ARG A 222 -18.04 -13.08 7.21
N VAL A 223 -17.31 -14.10 6.79
CA VAL A 223 -16.70 -14.16 5.46
C VAL A 223 -17.75 -14.01 4.37
N CYS A 224 -18.82 -14.81 4.41
CA CYS A 224 -19.91 -14.73 3.45
C CYS A 224 -20.53 -13.33 3.42
N LYS A 225 -20.79 -12.72 4.58
CA LYS A 225 -21.33 -11.34 4.64
C LYS A 225 -20.41 -10.31 3.99
N CYS A 226 -19.09 -10.42 4.18
CA CYS A 226 -18.13 -9.52 3.53
C CYS A 226 -18.13 -9.70 2.01
N VAL A 227 -18.05 -10.94 1.54
CA VAL A 227 -18.07 -11.26 0.11
C VAL A 227 -19.38 -10.81 -0.54
N THR A 228 -20.53 -11.08 0.09
CA THR A 228 -21.85 -10.61 -0.37
C THR A 228 -21.89 -9.08 -0.44
N LEU A 229 -21.44 -8.37 0.60
CA LEU A 229 -21.42 -6.90 0.57
C LEU A 229 -20.62 -6.35 -0.62
N ILE A 230 -19.45 -6.95 -0.91
CA ILE A 230 -18.61 -6.57 -2.04
C ILE A 230 -19.33 -6.84 -3.37
N LEU A 231 -19.83 -8.06 -3.57
CA LEU A 231 -20.47 -8.47 -4.82
C LEU A 231 -21.78 -7.72 -5.09
N ASP A 232 -22.61 -7.52 -4.07
CA ASP A 232 -23.85 -6.72 -4.17
C ASP A 232 -23.54 -5.26 -4.51
N THR A 233 -22.47 -4.70 -3.93
CA THR A 233 -22.02 -3.35 -4.29
C THR A 233 -21.58 -3.32 -5.76
N ALA A 234 -20.79 -4.29 -6.21
CA ALA A 234 -20.33 -4.37 -7.59
C ALA A 234 -21.52 -4.47 -8.57
N GLU A 235 -22.52 -5.30 -8.27
CA GLU A 235 -23.74 -5.42 -9.06
C GLU A 235 -24.51 -4.09 -9.10
N SER A 236 -24.63 -3.39 -7.98
CA SER A 236 -25.32 -2.09 -7.91
C SER A 236 -24.65 -0.97 -8.72
N LEU A 237 -23.34 -1.10 -8.97
CA LEU A 237 -22.55 -0.16 -9.76
C LEU A 237 -22.61 -0.45 -11.25
N GLN A 238 -23.09 -1.63 -11.67
CA GLN A 238 -23.29 -1.92 -13.08
C GLN A 238 -24.39 -1.01 -13.63
N PRO A 239 -24.15 -0.31 -14.76
CA PRO A 239 -25.18 0.48 -15.39
C PRO A 239 -26.35 -0.44 -15.77
N ALA A 240 -27.58 -0.04 -15.42
CA ALA A 240 -28.80 -0.77 -15.76
C ALA A 240 -28.89 -1.00 -17.28
N THR A 241 -28.38 -2.13 -17.75
CA THR A 241 -28.32 -2.45 -19.18
C THR A 241 -28.95 -3.81 -19.38
N LEU A 242 -30.29 -3.82 -19.48
CA LEU A 242 -31.15 -4.72 -20.28
C LEU A 242 -32.62 -4.62 -19.78
N ALA A 243 -33.23 -3.45 -19.90
CA ALA A 243 -34.69 -3.30 -19.83
C ALA A 243 -35.28 -2.62 -21.09
N ALA A 244 -34.51 -2.57 -22.18
CA ALA A 244 -34.94 -1.99 -23.46
C ALA A 244 -34.50 -2.86 -24.64
N SER A 245 -34.92 -4.13 -24.64
CA SER A 245 -34.96 -4.98 -25.83
C SER A 245 -35.96 -6.11 -25.65
N ALA A 246 -37.20 -5.75 -25.30
CA ALA A 246 -38.38 -6.62 -25.40
C ALA A 246 -39.51 -5.84 -26.08
#